data_AF-A0A2N7K5I2-F1
#
_entry.id   AF-A0A2N7K5I2-F1
#
_cell.length_a   1.000
_cell.length_b   1.000
_cell.length_c   1.000
_cell.angle_alpha   90.00
_cell.angle_beta   90.00
_cell.angle_gamma   90.00
#
_symmetry.space_group_name_H-M   'P 1'
#
loop_
_entity.id
_entity.type
_entity.pdbx_description
1 polymer ?
#
loop_
_entity_poly.entity_id
_entity_poly.type
_entity_poly.pdbx_seq_one_letter_code
_entity_poly.pdbx_strand_id
1 'polypeptide(L)' 'MELDVNFNLKKNEIYNVNKKIKTYVSRQEILLAKRLIESKGEVVRREELLTHCWEGKIVTDSSGFVA' A
#
# COMPACT_ATOMS: atom_id res chain seq x y z
N MET A 1 7.19 13.22 13.58
CA MET A 1 7.12 13.59 12.15
C MET A 1 5.74 13.20 11.65
N GLU A 2 4.86 14.19 11.53
CA GLU A 2 3.56 14.05 10.87
C GLU A 2 3.74 13.64 9.41
N LEU A 3 2.77 12.91 8.88
CA LEU A 3 2.73 12.51 7.49
C LEU A 3 1.73 13.40 6.77
N ASP A 4 2.21 14.14 5.77
CA ASP A 4 1.40 15.07 4.96
C ASP A 4 0.59 14.34 3.87
N VAL A 5 0.02 13.18 4.20
CA VAL A 5 -0.76 12.34 3.27
C VAL A 5 -2.08 11.90 3.89
N ASN A 6 -3.16 12.07 3.14
CA ASN A 6 -4.50 11.61 3.50
C ASN A 6 -4.93 10.46 2.60
N PHE A 7 -5.47 9.40 3.20
CA PHE A 7 -5.93 8.20 2.51
C PHE A 7 -7.46 8.17 2.40
N ASN A 8 -7.99 7.93 1.19
CA ASN A 8 -9.39 7.64 0.96
C ASN A 8 -9.56 6.23 0.40
N LEU A 9 -9.80 5.26 1.29
CA LEU A 9 -9.98 3.84 0.94
C LEU A 9 -11.25 3.55 0.16
N LYS A 10 -12.27 4.44 0.20
CA LYS A 10 -13.50 4.25 -0.58
C LYS A 10 -13.29 4.59 -2.06
N LYS A 11 -12.41 5.55 -2.33
CA LYS A 11 -12.08 6.01 -3.70
C LYS A 11 -10.73 5.51 -4.21
N ASN A 12 -9.99 4.77 -3.40
CA ASN A 12 -8.59 4.40 -3.62
C ASN A 12 -7.74 5.61 -4.03
N GLU A 13 -7.81 6.68 -3.23
CA GLU A 13 -7.17 7.96 -3.52
C GLU A 13 -6.19 8.32 -2.39
N ILE A 14 -5.02 8.82 -2.76
CA ILE A 14 -4.02 9.38 -1.85
C ILE A 14 -3.89 10.88 -2.16
N TYR A 15 -4.08 11.72 -1.15
CA TYR A 15 -3.89 13.16 -1.26
C TYR A 15 -2.62 13.60 -0.52
N ASN A 16 -1.66 14.14 -1.25
CA ASN A 16 -0.48 14.77 -0.67
C ASN A 16 -0.79 16.23 -0.34
N VAL A 17 -0.78 16.56 0.95
CA VAL A 17 -1.18 17.87 1.47
C VAL A 17 -0.19 18.95 1.02
N ASN A 18 1.11 18.68 1.09
CA ASN A 18 2.16 19.64 0.72
C ASN A 18 2.13 20.00 -0.77
N LYS A 19 1.97 18.98 -1.62
CA LYS A 19 1.96 19.16 -3.08
C LYS A 19 0.58 19.54 -3.61
N LYS A 20 -0.48 19.40 -2.80
CA LYS A 20 -1.89 19.54 -3.21
C LYS A 20 -2.25 18.64 -4.41
N ILE A 21 -1.62 17.46 -4.48
CA ILE A 21 -1.82 16.49 -5.58
C ILE A 21 -2.65 15.32 -5.09
N LYS A 22 -3.58 14.89 -5.95
CA LYS A 22 -4.41 13.69 -5.80
C LYS A 22 -3.90 12.61 -6.74
N THR A 23 -3.70 11.41 -6.21
CA THR A 23 -3.30 10.23 -6.98
C THR A 23 -4.31 9.11 -6.75
N TYR A 24 -4.78 8.50 -7.84
CA TYR A 24 -5.61 7.30 -7.79
C TYR A 24 -4.70 6.08 -7.90
N VAL A 25 -4.95 5.10 -7.04
CA VAL A 25 -4.16 3.87 -6.95
C VAL A 25 -5.11 2.68 -6.89
N SER A 26 -4.58 1.47 -7.03
CA SER A 26 -5.33 0.25 -6.75
C SER A 26 -5.62 0.11 -5.25
N ARG A 27 -6.59 -0.74 -4.92
CA ARG A 27 -6.92 -1.07 -3.53
C ARG A 27 -5.71 -1.69 -2.79
N GLN A 28 -4.91 -2.50 -3.49
CA GLN A 28 -3.72 -3.13 -2.93
C GLN A 28 -2.65 -2.11 -2.59
N GLU A 29 -2.37 -1.16 -3.49
CA GLU A 29 -1.37 -0.12 -3.28
C GLU A 29 -1.73 0.80 -2.10
N ILE A 30 -3.01 1.17 -1.94
CA ILE A 30 -3.42 2.01 -0.83
C ILE A 30 -3.35 1.28 0.52
N LEU A 31 -3.70 -0.02 0.55
CA LEU A 31 -3.56 -0.85 1.75
C LEU A 31 -2.09 -1.04 2.11
N LEU A 32 -1.23 -1.27 1.12
CA LEU A 32 0.21 -1.40 1.30
C LEU A 32 0.82 -0.11 1.84
N ALA A 33 0.52 1.04 1.23
CA ALA A 33 1.01 2.33 1.68
C ALA A 33 0.58 2.63 3.12
N LYS A 34 -0.69 2.37 3.44
CA LYS A 34 -1.23 2.53 4.79
C LYS A 34 -0.48 1.64 5.79
N ARG A 35 -0.29 0.35 5.47
CA ARG A 35 0.38 -0.60 6.37
C ARG A 35 1.84 -0.22 6.64
N LEU A 36 2.57 0.20 5.61
CA LEU A 36 3.97 0.64 5.74
C LEU A 36 4.10 1.91 6.58
N ILE A 37 3.12 2.81 6.51
CA ILE A 37 3.06 4.02 7.32
C ILE A 37 2.77 3.70 8.79
N GLU A 38 1.83 2.78 9.05
CA GLU A 38 1.50 2.34 10.41
C GLU A 38 2.69 1.64 11.09
N SER A 39 3.52 0.95 10.33
CA SER A 39 4.74 0.28 10.80
C SER A 39 6.02 1.13 10.63
N LYS A 40 5.88 2.46 10.66
CA LYS A 40 7.01 3.37 10.44
C LYS A 40 8.15 3.11 11.44
N GLY A 41 9.35 2.87 10.90
CA GLY A 41 10.55 2.61 11.70
C GLY A 41 10.77 1.14 12.03
N GLU A 42 9.87 0.26 11.59
CA GLU A 42 9.97 -1.18 11.76
C GLU A 42 10.23 -1.88 10.41
N VAL A 43 10.91 -3.02 10.47
CA VAL A 43 11.05 -3.89 9.30
C VAL A 43 9.80 -4.75 9.20
N VAL A 44 8.99 -4.53 8.17
CA VAL A 44 7.78 -5.32 7.90
C VAL A 44 8.13 -6.46 6.95
N ARG A 45 7.77 -7.69 7.32
CA ARG A 45 8.03 -8.87 6.49
C ARG A 45 7.05 -8.96 5.34
N ARG A 46 7.45 -9.63 4.26
CA ARG A 46 6.61 -9.84 3.09
C ARG A 46 5.32 -10.56 3.45
N GLU A 47 5.40 -11.59 4.29
CA GLU A 47 4.28 -12.44 4.69
C GLU A 47 3.21 -11.62 5.42
N GLU A 48 3.63 -10.69 6.28
CA GLU A 48 2.73 -9.78 7.00
C GLU A 48 1.98 -8.85 6.04
N LEU A 49 2.67 -8.34 5.02
CA LEU A 49 2.05 -7.51 3.99
C LEU A 49 1.04 -8.29 3.14
N LEU A 50 1.36 -9.55 2.81
CA LEU A 50 0.47 -10.43 2.06
C LEU A 50 -0.82 -10.71 2.84
N THR A 51 -0.72 -11.04 4.14
CA THR A 51 -1.89 -11.26 4.99
C THR A 51 -2.80 -10.03 5.06
N HIS A 52 -2.22 -8.83 5.17
CA HIS A 52 -3.00 -7.59 5.31
C HIS A 52 -3.56 -7.03 4.01
N CYS A 53 -2.78 -7.05 2.92
CA CYS A 53 -3.13 -6.33 1.69
C CYS A 53 -3.81 -7.24 0.65
N TRP A 54 -3.66 -8.57 0.79
CA TRP A 54 -4.22 -9.60 -0.08
C TRP A 54 -5.01 -10.66 0.70
N GLU A 55 -5.73 -10.24 1.75
CA GLU A 55 -6.57 -11.14 2.55
C GLU A 55 -7.51 -11.98 1.66
N GLY A 56 -7.51 -13.30 1.89
CA GLY A 56 -8.33 -14.25 1.14
C GLY A 56 -7.88 -14.51 -0.30
N LYS A 57 -6.71 -13.99 -0.72
CA LYS A 57 -6.16 -14.25 -2.06
C LYS A 57 -4.91 -15.13 -1.98
N ILE A 58 -4.83 -16.10 -2.89
CA ILE A 58 -3.60 -16.82 -3.15
C ILE A 58 -2.72 -15.92 -4.02
N VAL A 59 -1.58 -15.50 -3.49
CA VAL A 59 -0.56 -14.75 -4.22
C VAL A 59 0.57 -15.72 -4.52
N THR A 60 0.73 -16.07 -5.80
CA THR A 60 1.82 -16.93 -6.26
C THR A 60 3.04 -16.10 -6.63
N ASP A 61 4.23 -16.63 -6.37
CA ASP A 61 5.44 -16.09 -6.97
C ASP A 61 5.33 -16.29 -8.49
N SER A 62 5.18 -15.20 -9.22
CA SER A 62 5.25 -15.24 -10.68
C SER A 62 6.72 -15.35 -11.08
N SER A 63 7.31 -16.53 -10.93
CA SER A 63 8.58 -16.83 -11.61
C SER A 63 8.28 -17.10 -13.09
N GLY A 64 8.32 -16.06 -13.94
CA GLY A 64 8.35 -16.27 -15.38
C GLY A 64 7.79 -15.15 -16.25
N PHE A 65 8.58 -14.09 -16.45
CA PHE A 65 8.84 -13.64 -17.81
C PHE A 65 10.19 -14.28 -18.19
N VAL A 66 10.15 -15.31 -19.03
CA VAL A 66 11.29 -15.70 -19.86
C VAL A 66 10.91 -15.24 -21.26
N ALA A 67 11.86 -14.56 -21.91
CA ALA A 67 11.73 -13.82 -23.17
C ALA A 67 10.97 -14.53 -24.29
#